data_AF-A0A7C3HQM8-F1
#
_entry.id   AF-A0A7C3HQM8-F1
#
_cell.length_a   1.000
_cell.length_b   1.000
_cell.length_c   1.000
_cell.angle_alpha   90.00
_cell.angle_beta   90.00
_cell.angle_gamma   90.00
#
_symmetry.space_group_name_H-M   'P 1'
#
loop_
_entity.id
_entity.type
_entity.pdbx_description
1 polymer ?
#
loop_
_entity_poly.entity_id
_entity_poly.type
_entity_poly.pdbx_seq_one_letter_code
_entity_poly.pdbx_strand_id
1 'polypeptide(L)' 'MFDFYQVAELLTPEEREIQKAARKFLEAEALPHIAEWWENAEFPVHLIRKFGEMGFLGTTIPTEYGGMGA' A
#
# COMPACT_ATOMS: atom_id res chain seq x y z
N MET A 1 12.30 -2.95 5.35
CA MET A 1 11.94 -4.37 5.28
C MET A 1 13.20 -5.14 5.61
N PHE A 2 13.13 -6.06 6.56
CA PHE A 2 14.25 -6.96 6.78
C PHE A 2 14.35 -7.87 5.55
N ASP A 3 15.43 -7.74 4.79
CA ASP A 3 15.64 -8.45 3.53
C ASP A 3 17.01 -9.14 3.55
N PHE A 4 17.07 -10.27 4.26
CA PHE A 4 18.32 -11.00 4.51
C PHE A 4 18.91 -11.63 3.25
N TYR A 5 18.06 -12.06 2.32
CA TYR A 5 18.44 -12.74 1.07
C TYR A 5 18.37 -11.83 -0.16
N GLN A 6 18.18 -10.52 0.03
CA GLN A 6 18.14 -9.55 -1.06
C GLN A 6 17.06 -9.90 -2.09
N VAL A 7 15.89 -10.38 -1.62
CA VAL A 7 14.75 -10.73 -2.47
C VAL A 7 14.27 -9.52 -3.27
N ALA A 8 14.46 -8.30 -2.75
CA ALA A 8 14.17 -7.09 -3.49
C ALA A 8 14.91 -7.00 -4.83
N GLU A 9 16.06 -7.67 -5.01
CA GLU A 9 16.78 -7.69 -6.30
C GLU A 9 16.05 -8.46 -7.40
N LEU A 10 15.16 -9.39 -7.02
CA LEU A 10 14.32 -10.16 -7.96
C LEU A 10 13.11 -9.37 -8.46
N LEU A 11 12.78 -8.26 -7.79
CA LEU A 11 11.67 -7.39 -8.17
C LEU A 11 12.08 -6.44 -9.30
N THR A 12 11.14 -6.11 -10.17
CA THR A 12 11.30 -5.04 -11.15
C THR A 12 11.46 -3.67 -10.46
N PRO A 13 12.01 -2.65 -11.14
CA PRO A 13 12.07 -1.31 -10.58
C PRO A 13 10.70 -0.77 -10.15
N GLU A 14 9.65 -1.07 -10.92
CA GLU A 14 8.28 -0.64 -10.65
C GLU A 14 7.72 -1.29 -9.37
N GLU A 15 7.87 -2.61 -9.22
CA GLU A 15 7.45 -3.33 -8.00
C GLU A 15 8.14 -2.80 -6.74
N ARG A 16 9.43 -2.43 -6.84
CA ARG A 16 10.16 -1.84 -5.71
C ARG A 16 9.63 -0.45 -5.36
N GLU A 17 9.25 0.36 -6.35
CA GLU A 17 8.67 1.68 -6.09
C GLU A 17 7.26 1.58 -5.49
N ILE A 18 6.43 0.64 -5.95
CA ILE A 18 5.11 0.35 -5.34
C ILE A 18 5.30 0.00 -3.86
N GLN A 19 6.24 -0.90 -3.55
CA GLN A 19 6.54 -1.26 -2.17
C GLN A 19 6.95 -0.05 -1.31
N LYS A 20 7.84 0.81 -1.82
CA LYS A 20 8.31 2.02 -1.10
C LYS A 20 7.16 3.00 -0.89
N ALA A 21 6.32 3.23 -1.91
CA ALA A 21 5.18 4.12 -1.83
C ALA A 21 4.17 3.65 -0.79
N ALA A 22 3.83 2.35 -0.78
CA ALA A 22 2.91 1.77 0.19
C ALA A 22 3.43 1.91 1.63
N ARG A 23 4.72 1.62 1.83
CA ARG A 23 5.38 1.81 3.14
C ARG A 23 5.29 3.26 3.61
N LYS A 24 5.71 4.20 2.77
CA LYS A 24 5.74 5.64 3.11
C LYS A 24 4.34 6.15 3.46
N PHE A 25 3.32 5.73 2.72
CA PHE A 25 1.94 6.10 3.00
C PHE A 25 1.49 5.57 4.36
N LEU A 26 1.66 4.27 4.62
CA LEU A 26 1.22 3.67 5.88
C LEU A 26 1.97 4.24 7.09
N GLU A 27 3.27 4.51 6.96
CA GLU A 27 4.07 5.15 8.02
C GLU A 27 3.56 6.56 8.36
N ALA A 28 3.09 7.31 7.36
CA ALA A 28 2.60 8.67 7.55
C ALA A 28 1.13 8.73 8.02
N GLU A 29 0.27 7.87 7.47
CA GLU A 29 -1.19 8.04 7.53
C GLU A 29 -1.88 7.01 8.44
N ALA A 30 -1.29 5.84 8.64
CA ALA A 30 -1.90 4.76 9.41
C ALA A 30 -1.17 4.49 10.73
N LEU A 31 0.17 4.39 10.68
CA LEU A 31 1.00 4.00 11.80
C LEU A 31 0.83 4.90 13.05
N PRO A 32 0.66 6.23 12.93
CA PRO A 32 0.45 7.09 14.11
C PRO A 32 -0.86 6.82 14.86
N HIS A 33 -1.87 6.24 14.19
CA HIS A 33 -3.25 6.12 14.69
C HIS A 33 -3.70 4.67 14.91
N ILE A 34 -2.94 3.69 14.42
CA ILE A 34 -3.36 2.29 14.36
C ILE A 34 -3.72 1.70 15.74
N ALA A 35 -3.03 2.12 16.81
CA ALA A 35 -3.31 1.65 18.16
C ALA A 35 -4.69 2.11 18.65
N GLU A 36 -5.02 3.38 18.47
CA GLU A 36 -6.32 3.95 18.87
C GLU A 36 -7.47 3.31 18.08
N TRP A 37 -7.34 3.20 16.76
CA TRP A 37 -8.35 2.56 15.93
C TRP A 37 -8.59 1.11 16.34
N TRP A 38 -7.51 0.38 16.66
CA TRP A 38 -7.61 -1.00 17.12
C TRP A 38 -8.30 -1.11 18.48
N GLU A 39 -7.92 -0.28 19.46
CA GLU A 39 -8.53 -0.27 20.79
C GLU A 39 -10.03 0.05 20.74
N ASN A 40 -10.42 0.93 19.82
CA ASN A 40 -11.82 1.33 19.62
C ASN A 40 -12.62 0.40 18.70
N ALA A 41 -11.99 -0.65 18.15
CA ALA A 41 -12.57 -1.51 17.11
C ALA A 41 -13.11 -0.71 15.90
N GLU A 42 -12.43 0.38 15.54
CA GLU A 42 -12.79 1.27 14.45
C GLU A 42 -12.00 0.93 13.19
N PHE A 43 -12.70 0.91 12.05
CA PHE A 43 -12.06 0.79 10.74
C PHE A 43 -11.92 2.18 10.08
N PRO A 44 -10.72 2.62 9.69
CA PRO A 44 -10.50 3.93 9.10
C PRO A 44 -10.95 3.98 7.63
N VAL A 45 -12.27 4.05 7.40
CA VAL A 45 -12.91 4.05 6.06
C VAL A 45 -12.32 5.10 5.12
N HIS A 46 -11.91 6.25 5.66
CA HIS A 46 -11.32 7.33 4.89
C HIS A 46 -10.02 6.93 4.16
N LEU A 47 -9.27 5.94 4.68
CA LEU A 47 -8.06 5.43 4.01
C LEU A 47 -8.38 4.66 2.72
N ILE A 48 -9.59 4.08 2.58
CA ILE A 48 -9.98 3.38 1.34
C ILE A 48 -9.92 4.33 0.15
N ARG A 49 -10.40 5.57 0.31
CA ARG A 49 -10.36 6.59 -0.73
C ARG A 49 -8.92 6.90 -1.14
N LYS A 50 -8.04 7.09 -0.16
CA LYS A 50 -6.61 7.35 -0.39
C LYS A 50 -5.94 6.18 -1.12
N PHE A 51 -6.25 4.93 -0.73
CA PHE A 51 -5.74 3.74 -1.41
C PHE A 51 -6.18 3.68 -2.88
N GLY A 52 -7.43 4.04 -3.18
CA GLY A 52 -7.93 4.12 -4.55
C GLY A 52 -7.19 5.18 -5.38
N GLU A 53 -6.97 6.37 -4.81
CA GLU A 53 -6.23 7.46 -5.45
C GLU A 53 -4.75 7.11 -5.72
N MET A 54 -4.17 6.23 -4.90
CA MET A 54 -2.81 5.70 -5.08
C MET A 54 -2.73 4.48 -6.01
N GLY A 55 -3.86 3.98 -6.52
CA GLY A 55 -3.89 2.79 -7.36
C GLY A 55 -3.69 1.46 -6.62
N PHE A 56 -3.85 1.43 -5.30
CA PHE A 56 -3.66 0.21 -4.49
C PHE A 56 -4.89 -0.71 -4.46
N LEU A 57 -5.98 -0.33 -5.13
CA LEU A 57 -7.18 -1.16 -5.25
C LEU A 57 -7.23 -1.78 -6.65
N GLY A 58 -7.19 -3.11 -6.73
CA GLY A 58 -7.21 -3.82 -8.02
C GLY A 58 -5.94 -3.59 -8.84
N THR A 59 -4.77 -3.63 -8.21
CA THR A 59 -3.48 -3.35 -8.87
C THR A 59 -3.23 -4.19 -10.12
N THR A 60 -3.63 -5.46 -10.12
CA THR A 60 -3.46 -6.39 -11.25
C THR A 60 -4.62 -6.36 -12.25
N ILE A 61 -5.69 -5.61 -11.96
CA ILE A 61 -6.83 -5.49 -12.86
C ILE A 61 -6.40 -4.64 -14.06
N PRO A 62 -6.81 -5.02 -15.30
CA PRO A 62 -6.52 -4.23 -16.48
C PRO A 62 -6.96 -2.77 -16.36
N THR A 63 -6.19 -1.88 -16.98
CA THR A 63 -6.45 -0.43 -16.96
C THR A 63 -7.79 -0.04 -17.58
N GLU A 64 -8.32 -0.84 -18.51
CA GLU A 64 -9.66 -0.67 -19.10
C GLU A 64 -10.80 -0.73 -18.07
N TYR A 65 -10.57 -1.37 -16.91
CA TYR A 65 -11.52 -1.44 -15.79
C TYR A 65 -11.14 -0.51 -14.64
N GLY A 66 -10.15 0.36 -14.83
CA GLY A 66 -9.68 1.31 -13.82
C GLY A 66 -8.68 0.72 -12.81
N GLY A 67 -8.12 -0.46 -13.07
CA GLY A 67 -6.99 -1.01 -12.32
C GLY A 67 -5.63 -0.48 -12.78
N MET A 68 -4.56 -0.90 -12.12
CA MET A 68 -3.20 -0.42 -12.44
C MET A 68 -2.52 -1.24 -13.56
N GLY A 69 -2.97 -2.47 -13.82
CA GLY A 69 -2.36 -3.37 -14.80
C GLY A 69 -0.93 -3.80 -14.48
N ALA A 70 -0.58 -3.79 -13.19
CA ALA A 70 0.76 -4.10 -12.67
C ALA A 70 1.02 -5.62 -12.55
#